data_AF-A0A4U0W4A6-F1
#
_entry.id   AF-A0A4U0W4A6-F1
#
_cell.length_a   1.000
_cell.length_b   1.000
_cell.length_c   1.000
_cell.angle_alpha   90.00
_cell.angle_beta   90.00
_cell.angle_gamma   90.00
#
_symmetry.space_group_name_H-M   'P 1'
#
loop_
_entity.id
_entity.type
_entity.pdbx_description
1 polymer ?
#
loop_
_entity_poly.entity_id
_entity_poly.type
_entity_poly.pdbx_seq_one_letter_code
_entity_poly.pdbx_strand_id
1 'polypeptide(L)'
;MVLLRSSSADAGRRWHLDTLAQARVAAAYDPFIDTILHPTAGDTGGGSSTALAGFENKRLSKGKKGIKKRVVDPFTRKDWYDLKAPSMFDTRNVGKTLVNRSSGLKNANDSLKGRIFELSLADLNKDDENSFRKVSLRVDEVQGKACLTNFNGMDFTSDKLRSLVRKWQTLIEAHIDVKTTDGYLVRLFTIGFTKRRPNQVKKTTYAQSAQIREIRQKMFEIAQREATSCDLKQLVQKLVPEVIGREIEKASQGIYPLQNCYVRKVKILKQPKFDISKLLELHSASTETEVGQKVQREFVEPAVLESV
;
A
#
# COMPACT_ATOMS: atom_id res chain seq x y z
N MET A 1 19.77 -36.76 -64.33
CA MET A 1 21.14 -36.40 -63.91
C MET A 1 21.05 -35.86 -62.50
N VAL A 2 21.55 -36.67 -61.56
CA VAL A 2 21.87 -36.42 -60.14
C VAL A 2 20.79 -35.81 -59.22
N LEU A 3 20.17 -36.73 -58.47
CA LEU A 3 19.61 -36.57 -57.13
C LEU A 3 20.68 -36.10 -56.12
N LEU A 4 20.31 -35.27 -55.16
CA LEU A 4 20.74 -35.42 -53.76
C LEU A 4 19.79 -34.69 -52.80
N ARG A 5 19.07 -35.51 -52.02
CA ARG A 5 18.48 -35.17 -50.72
C ARG A 5 19.59 -35.13 -49.67
N SER A 6 19.54 -34.16 -48.76
CA SER A 6 19.99 -34.20 -47.35
C SER A 6 19.86 -32.78 -46.79
N SER A 7 19.62 -32.49 -45.52
CA SER A 7 19.21 -33.24 -44.34
C SER A 7 18.78 -32.18 -43.34
N SER A 8 17.80 -32.51 -42.50
CA SER A 8 17.47 -31.75 -41.30
C SER A 8 18.70 -31.51 -40.43
N ALA A 9 18.86 -30.28 -39.92
CA ALA A 9 19.38 -29.95 -38.59
C ALA A 9 19.79 -28.48 -38.53
N ASP A 10 18.82 -27.59 -38.32
CA ASP A 10 19.13 -26.29 -37.67
C ASP A 10 18.01 -25.89 -36.68
N ALA A 11 17.38 -26.92 -36.10
CA ALA A 11 16.70 -26.84 -34.82
C ALA A 11 17.71 -27.23 -33.75
N GLY A 12 18.39 -26.24 -33.15
CA GLY A 12 19.27 -26.51 -32.02
C GLY A 12 20.54 -25.67 -32.00
N ARG A 13 20.41 -24.33 -32.02
CA ARG A 13 21.52 -23.44 -31.64
C ARG A 13 21.05 -22.03 -31.26
N ARG A 14 20.11 -21.95 -30.31
CA ARG A 14 19.94 -20.74 -29.48
C ARG A 14 19.21 -21.00 -28.16
N TRP A 15 19.61 -22.09 -27.50
CA TRP A 15 19.26 -22.40 -26.11
C TRP A 15 20.56 -22.76 -25.38
N HIS A 16 21.41 -21.76 -25.18
CA HIS A 16 22.46 -21.78 -24.19
C HIS A 16 23.04 -20.36 -24.17
N LEU A 17 23.07 -19.76 -22.97
CA LEU A 17 23.36 -18.35 -22.67
C LEU A 17 22.10 -17.48 -22.63
N ASP A 18 21.28 -17.68 -21.59
CA ASP A 18 20.79 -16.59 -20.73
C ASP A 18 20.06 -17.15 -19.48
N THR A 19 20.75 -18.08 -18.79
CA THR A 19 20.25 -18.67 -17.52
C THR A 19 21.25 -18.51 -16.38
N LEU A 20 22.12 -17.48 -16.41
CA LEU A 20 23.08 -17.21 -15.33
C LEU A 20 23.35 -15.70 -15.16
N ALA A 21 22.29 -14.92 -14.94
CA ALA A 21 22.43 -13.52 -14.52
C ALA A 21 21.27 -13.05 -13.64
N GLN A 22 20.92 -13.80 -12.59
CA GLN A 22 20.11 -13.26 -11.48
C GLN A 22 20.16 -14.17 -10.24
N ALA A 23 21.31 -14.16 -9.57
CA ALA A 23 21.39 -14.52 -8.15
C ALA A 23 22.72 -14.02 -7.57
N ARG A 24 22.77 -12.73 -7.18
CA ARG A 24 23.62 -12.17 -6.12
C ARG A 24 23.52 -10.64 -6.16
N VAL A 25 22.79 -10.06 -5.20
CA VAL A 25 23.22 -8.97 -4.30
C VAL A 25 22.13 -8.81 -3.22
N ALA A 26 22.58 -8.67 -1.97
CA ALA A 26 21.85 -8.55 -0.68
C ALA A 26 21.38 -9.88 -0.08
N ALA A 27 21.73 -10.28 1.16
CA ALA A 27 22.23 -9.51 2.30
C ALA A 27 23.12 -10.37 3.21
N ALA A 28 24.15 -9.71 3.75
CA ALA A 28 24.83 -10.11 4.98
C ALA A 28 24.05 -9.57 6.20
N TYR A 29 24.30 -10.19 7.35
CA TYR A 29 23.97 -9.84 8.74
C TYR A 29 22.83 -10.59 9.48
N ASP A 30 23.32 -11.52 10.30
CA ASP A 30 22.98 -11.96 11.67
C ASP A 30 21.61 -12.57 12.06
N PRO A 31 21.60 -13.89 12.36
CA PRO A 31 20.66 -14.52 13.28
C PRO A 31 21.30 -14.66 14.68
N PHE A 32 20.89 -13.81 15.61
CA PHE A 32 21.11 -14.04 17.05
C PHE A 32 19.78 -14.49 17.66
N ILE A 33 19.86 -15.54 18.48
CA ILE A 33 18.81 -16.15 19.32
C ILE A 33 18.03 -17.27 18.61
N ASP A 34 18.56 -18.49 18.71
CA ASP A 34 17.78 -19.63 19.19
C ASP A 34 18.73 -20.74 19.69
N THR A 35 19.00 -20.71 20.98
CA THR A 35 19.53 -21.86 21.71
C THR A 35 18.65 -22.06 22.94
N ILE A 36 18.14 -23.29 23.11
CA ILE A 36 17.94 -24.02 24.38
C ILE A 36 16.71 -24.95 24.24
N LEU A 37 16.98 -26.25 23.97
CA LEU A 37 16.47 -27.44 24.66
C LEU A 37 16.43 -28.68 23.75
N HIS A 38 17.36 -29.62 23.93
CA HIS A 38 17.08 -30.96 24.48
C HIS A 38 18.40 -31.78 24.63
N PRO A 39 18.45 -32.78 25.52
CA PRO A 39 19.66 -33.26 26.19
C PRO A 39 20.25 -34.54 25.57
N THR A 40 21.55 -34.73 25.70
CA THR A 40 22.20 -36.05 25.55
C THR A 40 23.25 -36.24 26.64
N ALA A 41 23.22 -37.43 27.25
CA ALA A 41 23.98 -37.86 28.40
C ALA A 41 25.37 -38.45 28.05
N GLY A 42 26.24 -38.50 29.07
CA GLY A 42 27.54 -39.22 29.11
C GLY A 42 28.75 -38.27 29.07
N ASP A 43 29.85 -38.46 29.80
CA ASP A 43 30.26 -39.41 30.84
C ASP A 43 31.59 -38.90 31.48
N THR A 44 31.93 -39.41 32.68
CA THR A 44 33.23 -39.56 33.37
C THR A 44 34.19 -38.37 33.70
N GLY A 45 34.41 -38.18 35.02
CA GLY A 45 35.73 -38.45 35.64
C GLY A 45 36.61 -37.31 36.22
N GLY A 46 36.63 -37.20 37.57
CA GLY A 46 37.88 -37.13 38.38
C GLY A 46 38.40 -35.78 38.93
N GLY A 47 38.53 -35.66 40.27
CA GLY A 47 39.72 -35.04 40.90
C GLY A 47 39.59 -33.91 41.96
N SER A 48 39.69 -34.30 43.25
CA SER A 48 40.37 -33.65 44.41
C SER A 48 39.90 -32.31 45.05
N SER A 49 39.24 -32.47 46.22
CA SER A 49 39.48 -31.91 47.58
C SER A 49 40.08 -30.51 47.84
N THR A 50 39.38 -29.71 48.65
CA THR A 50 39.85 -29.12 49.94
C THR A 50 38.65 -28.59 50.75
N ALA A 51 38.81 -28.52 52.07
CA ALA A 51 37.75 -28.57 53.08
C ALA A 51 37.38 -27.23 53.74
N LEU A 52 36.25 -27.26 54.46
CA LEU A 52 35.90 -26.64 55.77
C LEU A 52 34.71 -25.66 55.84
N ALA A 53 33.67 -26.18 56.51
CA ALA A 53 32.90 -25.62 57.62
C ALA A 53 31.87 -24.49 57.40
N GLY A 54 30.58 -24.91 57.41
CA GLY A 54 29.60 -24.47 58.42
C GLY A 54 28.74 -23.25 58.09
N PHE A 55 27.46 -23.47 57.76
CA PHE A 55 26.28 -23.01 58.53
C PHE A 55 24.98 -23.28 57.74
N GLU A 56 24.20 -24.22 58.28
CA GLU A 56 22.74 -24.34 58.27
C GLU A 56 21.94 -24.19 56.94
N ASN A 57 21.61 -25.34 56.33
CA ASN A 57 20.62 -25.46 55.27
C ASN A 57 19.20 -25.18 55.80
N LYS A 58 18.77 -23.91 55.71
CA LYS A 58 17.35 -23.54 55.81
C LYS A 58 16.64 -24.04 54.55
N ARG A 59 15.96 -25.16 54.70
CA ARG A 59 15.07 -25.80 53.72
C ARG A 59 14.34 -24.75 52.88
N LEU A 60 14.67 -24.68 51.59
CA LEU A 60 13.93 -23.94 50.58
C LEU A 60 12.46 -24.40 50.64
N SER A 61 11.63 -23.57 51.27
CA SER A 61 10.20 -23.77 51.32
C SER A 61 9.68 -23.75 49.89
N LYS A 62 9.28 -24.93 49.42
CA LYS A 62 8.40 -25.24 48.29
C LYS A 62 8.08 -24.06 47.37
N GLY A 63 8.53 -24.22 46.12
CA GLY A 63 8.34 -23.33 44.99
C GLY A 63 7.06 -22.51 45.06
N LYS A 64 7.23 -21.20 45.04
CA LYS A 64 6.16 -20.25 44.76
C LYS A 64 5.66 -20.57 43.35
N LYS A 65 4.59 -21.36 43.29
CA LYS A 65 3.78 -21.63 42.10
C LYS A 65 3.75 -20.36 41.28
N GLY A 66 4.37 -20.40 40.10
CA GLY A 66 4.43 -19.26 39.19
C GLY A 66 3.04 -18.64 39.15
N ILE A 67 2.97 -17.35 39.47
CA ILE A 67 1.75 -16.57 39.38
C ILE A 67 1.18 -16.88 38.00
N LYS A 68 0.10 -17.68 37.96
CA LYS A 68 -0.64 -17.95 36.73
C LYS A 68 -1.05 -16.57 36.27
N LYS A 69 -0.33 -16.01 35.28
CA LYS A 69 -0.77 -14.80 34.59
C LYS A 69 -2.21 -15.08 34.24
N ARG A 70 -3.13 -14.32 34.86
CA ARG A 70 -4.56 -14.43 34.57
C ARG A 70 -4.65 -14.40 33.05
N VAL A 71 -5.19 -15.44 32.45
CA VAL A 71 -5.36 -15.51 31.00
C VAL A 71 -6.45 -14.49 30.69
N VAL A 72 -6.02 -13.25 30.46
CA VAL A 72 -6.88 -12.14 30.09
C VAL A 72 -6.92 -12.11 28.58
N ASP A 73 -8.12 -12.11 28.01
CA ASP A 73 -8.32 -12.02 26.57
C ASP A 73 -7.56 -10.81 26.00
N PRO A 74 -6.63 -11.01 25.06
CA PRO A 74 -5.90 -9.94 24.41
C PRO A 74 -6.77 -8.82 23.82
N PHE A 75 -8.00 -9.12 23.39
CA PHE A 75 -8.91 -8.10 22.84
C PHE A 75 -9.43 -7.11 23.87
N THR A 76 -9.50 -7.49 25.15
CA THR A 76 -9.90 -6.57 26.23
C THR A 76 -8.93 -5.41 26.37
N ARG A 77 -7.67 -5.54 25.93
CA ARG A 77 -6.65 -4.49 26.01
C ARG A 77 -6.62 -3.57 24.80
N LYS A 78 -7.53 -3.74 23.84
CA LYS A 78 -7.53 -3.00 22.59
C LYS A 78 -8.67 -1.98 22.57
N ASP A 79 -8.36 -0.80 22.04
CA ASP A 79 -9.32 0.26 21.81
C ASP A 79 -9.53 0.47 20.31
N TRP A 80 -10.76 0.84 19.95
CA TRP A 80 -11.19 1.12 18.59
C TRP A 80 -11.06 2.61 18.29
N TYR A 81 -10.50 2.91 17.12
CA TYR A 81 -10.31 4.25 16.56
C TYR A 81 -10.99 4.33 15.20
N ASP A 82 -11.59 5.48 14.88
CA ASP A 82 -12.28 5.71 13.62
C ASP A 82 -11.30 6.29 12.59
N LEU A 83 -11.28 5.73 11.37
CA LEU A 83 -10.45 6.18 10.26
C LEU A 83 -11.19 7.26 9.47
N LYS A 84 -10.60 8.46 9.40
CA LYS A 84 -11.16 9.59 8.65
C LYS A 84 -10.38 9.82 7.37
N ALA A 85 -11.05 9.73 6.22
CA ALA A 85 -10.54 10.14 4.93
C ALA A 85 -10.50 11.67 4.81
N PRO A 86 -9.57 12.22 4.00
CA PRO A 86 -9.54 13.65 3.69
C PRO A 86 -10.77 14.12 2.90
N SER A 87 -11.04 15.43 2.92
CA SER A 87 -12.15 16.09 2.20
C SER A 87 -12.12 16.00 0.66
N MET A 88 -11.12 15.33 0.09
CA MET A 88 -11.08 15.06 -1.36
C MET A 88 -11.95 13.87 -1.77
N PHE A 89 -12.51 13.14 -0.81
CA PHE A 89 -13.44 12.03 -1.00
C PHE A 89 -14.78 12.35 -0.34
N ASP A 90 -15.87 11.78 -0.85
CA ASP A 90 -17.22 12.06 -0.34
C ASP A 90 -17.49 11.41 1.02
N THR A 91 -17.06 10.15 1.18
CA THR A 91 -17.22 9.39 2.42
C THR A 91 -16.04 9.62 3.35
N ARG A 92 -16.27 10.41 4.41
CA ARG A 92 -15.23 10.71 5.40
C ARG A 92 -14.93 9.55 6.34
N ASN A 93 -15.94 8.81 6.78
CA ASN A 93 -15.74 7.70 7.72
C ASN A 93 -15.50 6.40 6.96
N VAL A 94 -14.28 5.90 6.95
CA VAL A 94 -13.92 4.75 6.11
C VAL A 94 -13.98 3.42 6.87
N GLY A 95 -13.84 3.47 8.20
CA GLY A 95 -13.88 2.27 9.02
C GLY A 95 -13.25 2.47 10.38
N LYS A 96 -12.97 1.36 11.06
CA LYS A 96 -12.36 1.35 12.39
C LYS A 96 -11.06 0.56 12.39
N THR A 97 -10.08 1.04 13.15
CA THR A 97 -8.84 0.32 13.41
C THR A 97 -8.68 0.10 14.91
N LEU A 98 -8.18 -1.07 15.27
CA LEU A 98 -7.89 -1.45 16.64
C LEU A 98 -6.40 -1.30 16.93
N VAL A 99 -6.08 -0.78 18.11
CA VAL A 99 -4.72 -0.72 18.64
C VAL A 99 -4.74 -1.08 20.12
N ASN A 100 -3.60 -1.54 20.64
CA ASN A 100 -3.48 -1.77 22.07
C ASN A 100 -3.57 -0.44 22.82
N ARG A 101 -4.23 -0.45 23.98
CA ARG A 101 -4.26 0.67 24.92
C ARG A 101 -2.84 1.08 25.31
N SER A 102 -2.63 2.38 25.46
CA SER A 102 -1.36 2.91 25.95
C SER A 102 -1.01 2.30 27.30
N SER A 103 0.17 1.71 27.40
CA SER A 103 0.63 1.00 28.59
C SER A 103 2.13 1.19 28.77
N GLY A 104 2.53 1.81 29.89
CA GLY A 104 3.92 2.13 30.17
C GLY A 104 4.50 3.07 29.10
N LEU A 105 5.63 2.69 28.51
CA LEU A 105 6.33 3.47 27.49
C LEU A 105 5.75 3.31 26.07
N LYS A 106 4.78 2.41 25.85
CA LYS A 106 4.20 2.18 24.52
C LYS A 106 2.92 2.99 24.37
N ASN A 107 2.97 4.03 23.54
CA ASN A 107 1.83 4.86 23.23
C ASN A 107 1.00 4.27 22.08
N ALA A 108 -0.33 4.31 22.23
CA ALA A 108 -1.27 3.88 21.19
C ALA A 108 -1.15 4.74 19.92
N ASN A 109 -0.95 6.05 20.08
CA ASN A 109 -0.87 6.99 18.95
C ASN A 109 0.32 6.69 18.04
N ASP A 110 1.50 6.41 18.62
CA ASP A 110 2.71 6.10 17.85
C ASP A 110 2.57 4.79 17.07
N SER A 111 1.77 3.86 17.60
CA SER A 111 1.45 2.59 16.93
C SER A 111 0.41 2.72 15.82
N LEU A 112 -0.38 3.81 15.82
CA LEU A 112 -1.39 4.13 14.81
C LEU A 112 -0.83 4.97 13.68
N LYS A 113 0.04 5.94 13.99
CA LYS A 113 0.72 6.78 13.01
C LYS A 113 1.57 5.91 12.07
N GLY A 114 1.59 6.27 10.79
CA GLY A 114 2.33 5.55 9.75
C GLY A 114 1.64 4.30 9.23
N ARG A 115 0.52 3.84 9.82
CA ARG A 115 -0.28 2.76 9.22
C ARG A 115 -0.84 3.19 7.87
N ILE A 116 -0.75 2.31 6.88
CA ILE A 116 -1.28 2.51 5.54
C ILE A 116 -2.48 1.58 5.36
N PHE A 117 -3.61 2.16 5.00
CA PHE A 117 -4.85 1.46 4.69
C PHE A 117 -5.08 1.51 3.18
N GLU A 118 -5.28 0.36 2.55
CA GLU A 118 -5.72 0.27 1.15
C GLU A 118 -7.23 0.13 1.11
N LEU A 119 -7.88 1.01 0.36
CA LEU A 119 -9.33 1.13 0.28
C LEU A 119 -9.74 1.26 -1.18
N SER A 120 -10.93 0.76 -1.55
CA SER A 120 -11.45 0.99 -2.89
C SER A 120 -11.92 2.44 -3.03
N LEU A 121 -11.73 3.02 -4.22
CA LEU A 121 -12.28 4.33 -4.53
C LEU A 121 -13.81 4.32 -4.55
N ALA A 122 -14.43 3.18 -4.85
CA ALA A 122 -15.89 3.02 -4.79
C ALA A 122 -16.43 3.25 -3.38
N ASP A 123 -15.76 2.71 -2.35
CA ASP A 123 -16.17 2.92 -0.95
C ASP A 123 -15.99 4.39 -0.51
N LEU A 124 -15.00 5.08 -1.09
CA LEU A 124 -14.69 6.47 -0.77
C LEU A 124 -15.64 7.47 -1.44
N ASN A 125 -16.11 7.21 -2.65
CA ASN A 125 -16.95 8.14 -3.43
C ASN A 125 -18.38 7.62 -3.71
N LYS A 126 -18.75 6.42 -3.21
CA LYS A 126 -20.04 5.77 -3.47
C LYS A 126 -20.35 5.60 -4.96
N ASP A 127 -19.31 5.36 -5.75
CA ASP A 127 -19.39 5.16 -7.20
C ASP A 127 -18.73 3.83 -7.60
N ASP A 128 -19.57 2.88 -8.01
CA ASP A 128 -19.17 1.49 -8.29
C ASP A 128 -18.31 1.34 -9.55
N GLU A 129 -18.38 2.29 -10.50
CA GLU A 129 -17.59 2.25 -11.73
C GLU A 129 -16.08 2.29 -11.45
N ASN A 130 -15.71 2.93 -10.34
CA ASN A 130 -14.34 3.17 -9.90
C ASN A 130 -13.81 2.11 -8.92
N SER A 131 -14.50 0.98 -8.76
CA SER A 131 -14.13 -0.12 -7.84
C SER A 131 -12.74 -0.72 -8.09
N PHE A 132 -12.23 -0.64 -9.32
CA PHE A 132 -10.91 -1.16 -9.70
C PHE A 132 -9.72 -0.30 -9.24
N ARG A 133 -9.98 0.86 -8.64
CA ARG A 133 -8.94 1.78 -8.15
C ARG A 133 -8.80 1.61 -6.65
N LYS A 134 -7.60 1.29 -6.20
CA LYS A 134 -7.24 1.20 -4.78
C LYS A 134 -6.47 2.44 -4.38
N VAL A 135 -6.94 3.11 -3.34
CA VAL A 135 -6.28 4.28 -2.74
C VAL A 135 -5.59 3.84 -1.45
N SER A 136 -4.32 4.22 -1.29
CA SER A 136 -3.57 4.02 -0.06
C SER A 136 -3.61 5.30 0.78
N LEU A 137 -4.23 5.22 1.95
CA LEU A 137 -4.32 6.29 2.93
C LEU A 137 -3.40 6.00 4.13
N ARG A 138 -2.49 6.93 4.45
CA ARG A 138 -1.61 6.83 5.62
C ARG A 138 -2.20 7.62 6.79
N VAL A 139 -2.17 7.08 8.01
CA VAL A 139 -2.50 7.85 9.22
C VAL A 139 -1.32 8.74 9.59
N ASP A 140 -1.50 10.05 9.54
CA ASP A 140 -0.47 11.02 9.90
C ASP A 140 -0.67 11.55 11.33
N GLU A 141 -1.92 11.80 11.75
CA GLU A 141 -2.24 12.31 13.09
C GLU A 141 -3.45 11.62 13.72
N VAL A 142 -3.50 11.57 15.05
CA VAL A 142 -4.63 10.99 15.80
C VAL A 142 -5.21 12.06 16.72
N GLN A 143 -6.48 12.40 16.52
CA GLN A 143 -7.24 13.35 17.34
C GLN A 143 -8.28 12.62 18.18
N GLY A 144 -8.00 12.44 19.46
CA GLY A 144 -8.87 11.65 20.34
C GLY A 144 -9.01 10.21 19.81
N LYS A 145 -10.21 9.84 19.35
CA LYS A 145 -10.48 8.53 18.70
C LYS A 145 -10.45 8.57 17.17
N ALA A 146 -10.29 9.75 16.56
CA ALA A 146 -10.27 9.91 15.10
C ALA A 146 -8.83 9.89 14.56
N CYS A 147 -8.55 8.98 13.64
CA CYS A 147 -7.30 8.92 12.90
C CYS A 147 -7.44 9.73 11.61
N LEU A 148 -6.71 10.83 11.51
CA LEU A 148 -6.66 11.67 10.31
C LEU A 148 -5.68 11.06 9.32
N THR A 149 -6.20 10.69 8.16
CA THR A 149 -5.39 10.10 7.10
C THR A 149 -4.99 11.11 6.03
N ASN A 150 -3.96 10.78 5.26
CA ASN A 150 -3.46 11.52 4.12
C ASN A 150 -3.25 10.56 2.94
N PHE A 151 -3.27 11.10 1.71
CA PHE A 151 -3.04 10.31 0.51
C PHE A 151 -1.56 9.86 0.44
N ASN A 152 -1.34 8.57 0.27
CA ASN A 152 0.01 7.98 0.16
C ASN A 152 0.28 7.38 -1.23
N GLY A 153 -0.76 6.94 -1.93
CA GLY A 153 -0.63 6.37 -3.27
C GLY A 153 -1.94 5.85 -3.84
N MET A 154 -1.88 5.40 -5.08
CA MET A 154 -2.99 4.79 -5.80
C MET A 154 -2.46 3.64 -6.64
N ASP A 155 -3.21 2.55 -6.76
CA ASP A 155 -2.89 1.41 -7.63
C ASP A 155 -4.16 0.83 -8.23
N PHE A 156 -4.01 0.05 -9.29
CA PHE A 156 -5.11 -0.73 -9.86
C PHE A 156 -5.29 -2.04 -9.11
N THR A 157 -6.50 -2.59 -9.14
CA THR A 157 -6.73 -3.99 -8.80
C THR A 157 -6.09 -4.90 -9.85
N SER A 158 -5.71 -6.10 -9.43
CA SER A 158 -4.94 -7.02 -10.28
C SER A 158 -5.79 -7.61 -11.41
N ASP A 159 -7.08 -7.80 -11.18
CA ASP A 159 -8.09 -8.22 -12.15
C ASP A 159 -8.25 -7.20 -13.28
N LYS A 160 -8.41 -5.91 -12.95
CA LYS A 160 -8.54 -4.86 -13.97
C LYS A 160 -7.29 -4.76 -14.83
N LEU A 161 -6.10 -4.75 -14.21
CA LEU A 161 -4.84 -4.70 -14.97
C LEU A 161 -4.73 -5.87 -15.94
N ARG A 162 -5.02 -7.10 -15.48
CA ARG A 162 -4.98 -8.31 -16.32
C ARG A 162 -6.03 -8.27 -17.44
N SER A 163 -7.20 -7.67 -17.20
CA SER A 163 -8.27 -7.56 -18.20
C SER A 163 -7.93 -6.62 -19.38
N LEU A 164 -7.10 -5.60 -19.12
CA LEU A 164 -6.67 -4.61 -20.11
C LEU A 164 -5.61 -5.17 -21.06
N VAL A 165 -4.72 -6.03 -20.54
CA VAL A 165 -3.63 -6.63 -21.31
C VAL A 165 -4.16 -7.76 -22.17
N ARG A 166 -4.46 -7.44 -23.44
CA ARG A 166 -4.88 -8.41 -24.47
C ARG A 166 -3.81 -8.59 -25.54
N LYS A 167 -3.88 -9.70 -26.27
CA LYS A 167 -3.04 -9.98 -27.46
C LYS A 167 -3.44 -9.07 -28.63
N TRP A 168 -2.55 -8.92 -29.61
CA TRP A 168 -2.79 -8.22 -30.89
C TRP A 168 -2.90 -6.69 -30.83
N GLN A 169 -2.49 -6.11 -29.71
CA GLN A 169 -2.34 -4.66 -29.50
C GLN A 169 -0.97 -4.40 -28.85
N THR A 170 -0.47 -3.19 -28.99
CA THR A 170 0.76 -2.74 -28.32
C THR A 170 0.40 -2.12 -26.99
N LEU A 171 1.12 -2.52 -25.94
CA LEU A 171 1.12 -1.85 -24.64
C LEU A 171 2.14 -0.73 -24.68
N ILE A 172 1.73 0.47 -24.26
CA ILE A 172 2.59 1.64 -24.11
C ILE A 172 2.59 2.04 -22.64
N GLU A 173 3.76 1.95 -22.03
CA GLU A 173 4.02 2.31 -20.64
C GLU A 173 4.93 3.53 -20.57
N ALA A 174 4.65 4.42 -19.62
CA ALA A 174 5.47 5.57 -19.27
C ALA A 174 5.44 5.79 -17.76
N HIS A 175 6.56 6.25 -17.20
CA HIS A 175 6.66 6.65 -15.80
C HIS A 175 7.42 7.97 -15.68
N ILE A 176 6.92 8.87 -14.86
CA ILE A 176 7.51 10.19 -14.67
C ILE A 176 7.54 10.55 -13.18
N ASP A 177 8.61 11.23 -12.79
CA ASP A 177 8.78 11.80 -11.46
C ASP A 177 8.46 13.29 -11.53
N VAL A 178 7.43 13.72 -10.81
CA VAL A 178 6.98 15.10 -10.78
C VAL A 178 7.00 15.60 -9.35
N LYS A 179 7.47 16.84 -9.19
CA LYS A 179 7.34 17.56 -7.93
C LYS A 179 6.09 18.44 -8.01
N THR A 180 5.19 18.27 -7.06
CA THR A 180 4.00 19.11 -6.89
C THR A 180 4.37 20.44 -6.22
N THR A 181 3.47 21.41 -6.26
CA THR A 181 3.63 22.76 -5.68
C THR A 181 3.84 22.75 -4.17
N ASP A 182 3.17 21.85 -3.46
CA ASP A 182 3.27 21.62 -2.01
C ASP A 182 4.53 20.84 -1.59
N GLY A 183 5.37 20.42 -2.54
CA GLY A 183 6.67 19.83 -2.30
C GLY A 183 6.69 18.31 -2.17
N TYR A 184 5.59 17.62 -2.51
CA TYR A 184 5.62 16.16 -2.67
C TYR A 184 6.34 15.78 -3.97
N LEU A 185 7.11 14.71 -3.92
CA LEU A 185 7.70 14.09 -5.11
C LEU A 185 6.92 12.83 -5.42
N VAL A 186 6.21 12.83 -6.54
CA VAL A 186 5.24 11.80 -6.93
C VAL A 186 5.71 11.12 -8.22
N ARG A 187 5.71 9.79 -8.24
CA ARG A 187 5.92 8.99 -9.44
C ARG A 187 4.58 8.53 -10.00
N LEU A 188 4.26 9.00 -11.21
CA LEU A 188 3.07 8.61 -11.95
C LEU A 188 3.43 7.53 -12.97
N PHE A 189 2.68 6.44 -12.99
CA PHE A 189 2.78 5.39 -14.00
C PHE A 189 1.55 5.46 -14.90
N THR A 190 1.75 5.77 -16.17
CA THR A 190 0.70 5.81 -17.19
C THR A 190 0.80 4.60 -18.09
N ILE A 191 -0.35 4.00 -18.39
CA ILE A 191 -0.50 2.91 -19.35
C ILE A 191 -1.47 3.32 -20.45
N GLY A 192 -1.25 2.81 -21.66
CA GLY A 192 -2.18 2.96 -22.78
C GLY A 192 -2.05 1.78 -23.73
N PHE A 193 -3.13 1.50 -24.46
CA PHE A 193 -3.17 0.42 -25.44
C PHE A 193 -3.54 0.97 -26.80
N THR A 194 -3.01 0.37 -27.86
CA THR A 194 -3.43 0.74 -29.22
C THR A 194 -4.87 0.33 -29.48
N LYS A 195 -5.61 1.20 -30.16
CA LYS A 195 -7.02 0.97 -30.52
C LYS A 195 -7.13 0.41 -31.93
N ARG A 196 -7.97 -0.60 -32.08
CA ARG A 196 -8.35 -1.12 -33.40
C ARG A 196 -9.32 -0.16 -34.07
N ARG A 197 -9.05 0.21 -35.33
CA ARG A 197 -10.02 0.97 -36.12
C ARG A 197 -11.17 0.05 -36.55
N PRO A 198 -12.44 0.52 -36.56
CA PRO A 198 -13.59 -0.31 -36.94
C PRO A 198 -13.43 -0.99 -38.31
N ASN A 199 -12.90 -0.26 -39.30
CA ASN A 199 -12.75 -0.75 -40.68
C ASN A 199 -11.43 -1.51 -40.93
N GLN A 200 -10.73 -1.90 -39.87
CA GLN A 200 -9.42 -2.56 -39.99
C GLN A 200 -9.57 -4.06 -40.23
N VAL A 201 -9.14 -4.53 -41.40
CA VAL A 201 -9.12 -5.96 -41.78
C VAL A 201 -8.07 -6.74 -40.98
N LYS A 202 -6.87 -6.17 -40.79
CA LYS A 202 -5.80 -6.80 -40.02
C LYS A 202 -6.22 -7.00 -38.56
N LYS A 203 -5.99 -8.21 -38.03
CA LYS A 203 -6.25 -8.54 -36.63
C LYS A 203 -5.33 -7.80 -35.66
N THR A 204 -4.12 -7.47 -36.09
CA THR A 204 -3.08 -6.87 -35.26
C THR A 204 -3.06 -5.34 -35.37
N THR A 205 -2.82 -4.68 -34.25
CA THR A 205 -2.77 -3.21 -34.10
C THR A 205 -1.47 -2.81 -33.44
N TYR A 206 -0.35 -3.16 -34.07
CA TYR A 206 0.96 -2.85 -33.52
C TYR A 206 1.44 -1.47 -33.97
N ALA A 207 1.83 -0.64 -33.01
CA ALA A 207 2.51 0.62 -33.27
C ALA A 207 3.99 0.36 -33.56
N GLN A 208 4.58 1.14 -34.48
CA GLN A 208 6.01 1.08 -34.74
C GLN A 208 6.80 1.68 -33.56
N SER A 209 8.07 1.26 -33.39
CA SER A 209 8.92 1.74 -32.29
C SER A 209 9.07 3.27 -32.26
N ALA A 210 9.08 3.94 -33.42
CA ALA A 210 9.11 5.40 -33.50
C ALA A 210 7.83 6.03 -32.91
N GLN A 211 6.65 5.53 -33.31
CA GLN A 211 5.36 5.97 -32.79
C GLN A 211 5.24 5.75 -31.28
N ILE A 212 5.74 4.62 -30.76
CA ILE A 212 5.74 4.33 -29.31
C ILE A 212 6.57 5.38 -28.55
N ARG A 213 7.73 5.77 -29.07
CA ARG A 213 8.59 6.80 -28.44
C ARG A 213 7.91 8.16 -28.45
N GLU A 214 7.28 8.54 -29.56
CA GLU A 214 6.56 9.80 -29.71
C GLU A 214 5.34 9.88 -28.76
N ILE A 215 4.57 8.79 -28.66
CA ILE A 215 3.45 8.70 -27.72
C ILE A 215 3.93 8.78 -26.26
N ARG A 216 5.05 8.13 -25.91
CA ARG A 216 5.63 8.24 -24.57
C ARG A 216 6.06 9.67 -24.25
N GLN A 217 6.61 10.39 -25.22
CA GLN A 217 6.96 11.80 -25.05
C GLN A 217 5.70 12.65 -24.78
N LYS A 218 4.60 12.39 -25.49
CA LYS A 218 3.31 13.05 -25.23
C LYS A 218 2.71 12.70 -23.86
N MET A 219 2.84 11.45 -23.43
CA MET A 219 2.44 11.04 -22.07
C MET A 219 3.22 11.81 -21.00
N PHE A 220 4.54 11.97 -21.17
CA PHE A 220 5.37 12.75 -20.25
C PHE A 220 5.00 14.23 -20.22
N GLU A 221 4.80 14.84 -21.40
CA GLU A 221 4.45 16.24 -21.52
C GLU A 221 3.14 16.57 -20.77
N ILE A 222 2.10 15.77 -20.98
CA ILE A 222 0.78 15.98 -20.37
C ILE A 222 0.82 15.68 -18.87
N ALA A 223 1.40 14.54 -18.48
CA ALA A 223 1.50 14.17 -17.07
C ALA A 223 2.32 15.20 -16.26
N GLN A 224 3.42 15.72 -16.83
CA GLN A 224 4.21 16.77 -16.19
C GLN A 224 3.40 18.06 -16.05
N ARG A 225 2.73 18.51 -17.13
CA ARG A 225 1.96 19.76 -17.14
C ARG A 225 0.85 19.76 -16.09
N GLU A 226 0.10 18.66 -16.01
CA GLU A 226 -1.04 18.53 -15.11
C GLU A 226 -0.64 18.34 -13.64
N ALA A 227 0.51 17.70 -13.39
CA ALA A 227 0.97 17.42 -12.02
C ALA A 227 1.87 18.51 -11.42
N THR A 228 2.60 19.28 -12.23
CA THR A 228 3.49 20.36 -11.72
C THR A 228 2.70 21.59 -11.27
N SER A 229 1.57 21.85 -11.93
CA SER A 229 0.74 23.03 -11.68
C SER A 229 -0.21 22.89 -10.49
N CYS A 230 -0.28 21.70 -9.88
CA CYS A 230 -1.27 21.35 -8.87
C CYS A 230 -0.65 20.91 -7.55
N ASP A 231 -1.38 21.20 -6.46
CA ASP A 231 -1.14 20.61 -5.15
C ASP A 231 -1.58 19.14 -5.13
N LEU A 232 -1.16 18.37 -4.12
CA LEU A 232 -1.54 16.96 -4.00
C LEU A 232 -3.06 16.76 -3.97
N LYS A 233 -3.81 17.64 -3.31
CA LYS A 233 -5.28 17.62 -3.26
C LYS A 233 -5.89 17.72 -4.66
N GLN A 234 -5.45 18.72 -5.44
CA GLN A 234 -5.94 18.94 -6.80
C GLN A 234 -5.52 17.80 -7.74
N LEU A 235 -4.31 17.28 -7.56
CA LEU A 235 -3.83 16.14 -8.34
C LEU A 235 -4.73 14.90 -8.12
N VAL A 236 -5.11 14.59 -6.89
CA VAL A 236 -6.03 13.47 -6.60
C VAL A 236 -7.41 13.72 -7.22
N GLN A 237 -7.93 14.95 -7.15
CA GLN A 237 -9.20 15.32 -7.79
C GLN A 237 -9.16 15.17 -9.32
N LYS A 238 -8.00 15.38 -9.97
CA LYS A 238 -7.82 15.10 -11.41
C LYS A 238 -7.68 13.61 -11.73
N LEU A 239 -7.14 12.83 -10.78
CA LEU A 239 -6.97 11.39 -10.95
C LEU A 239 -8.30 10.63 -10.91
N VAL A 240 -9.26 11.05 -10.08
CA VAL A 240 -10.58 10.41 -9.93
C VAL A 240 -11.36 10.32 -11.26
N PRO A 241 -11.64 11.43 -11.98
CA PRO A 241 -12.34 11.40 -13.27
C PRO A 241 -11.39 11.14 -14.47
N GLU A 242 -10.13 10.79 -14.21
CA GLU A 242 -9.15 10.40 -15.23
C GLU A 242 -8.81 11.48 -16.28
N VAL A 243 -8.74 12.75 -15.89
CA VAL A 243 -8.45 13.87 -16.82
C VAL A 243 -7.17 13.62 -17.61
N ILE A 244 -6.10 13.20 -16.92
CA ILE A 244 -4.79 12.92 -17.52
C ILE A 244 -4.89 11.80 -18.58
N GLY A 245 -5.65 10.74 -18.31
CA GLY A 245 -5.81 9.62 -19.23
C GLY A 245 -6.54 10.03 -20.51
N ARG A 246 -7.62 10.80 -20.37
CA ARG A 246 -8.41 11.32 -21.49
C ARG A 246 -7.63 12.31 -22.35
N GLU A 247 -6.83 13.17 -21.72
CA GLU A 247 -6.01 14.14 -22.45
C GLU A 247 -4.90 13.44 -23.25
N ILE A 248 -4.28 12.39 -22.68
CA ILE A 248 -3.32 11.54 -23.39
C ILE A 248 -3.96 10.89 -24.62
N GLU A 249 -5.17 10.34 -24.49
CA GLU A 249 -5.88 9.71 -25.61
C GLU A 249 -6.15 10.73 -26.74
N LYS A 250 -6.64 11.92 -26.38
CA LYS A 250 -6.91 13.00 -27.33
C LYS A 250 -5.65 13.48 -28.05
N ALA A 251 -4.56 13.71 -27.32
CA ALA A 251 -3.31 14.20 -27.89
C ALA A 251 -2.59 13.16 -28.76
N SER A 252 -2.74 11.86 -28.44
CA SER A 252 -2.07 10.78 -29.17
C SER A 252 -2.79 10.37 -30.46
N GLN A 253 -4.06 10.79 -30.63
CA GLN A 253 -4.90 10.43 -31.77
C GLN A 253 -4.27 10.78 -33.13
N GLY A 254 -3.45 11.84 -33.19
CA GLY A 254 -2.73 12.24 -34.41
C GLY A 254 -1.58 11.30 -34.80
N ILE A 255 -1.00 10.57 -33.85
CA ILE A 255 0.12 9.63 -34.08
C ILE A 255 -0.44 8.22 -34.31
N TYR A 256 -1.18 7.72 -33.32
CA TYR A 256 -1.82 6.41 -33.36
C TYR A 256 -3.03 6.41 -32.41
N PRO A 257 -4.19 5.89 -32.82
CA PRO A 257 -5.37 5.88 -31.95
C PRO A 257 -5.13 4.97 -30.73
N LEU A 258 -5.36 5.51 -29.54
CA LEU A 258 -5.24 4.78 -28.28
C LEU A 258 -6.62 4.46 -27.69
N GLN A 259 -6.64 3.53 -26.76
CA GLN A 259 -7.78 3.20 -25.90
C GLN A 259 -7.25 2.83 -24.52
N ASN A 260 -8.10 2.92 -23.50
CA ASN A 260 -7.76 2.47 -22.15
C ASN A 260 -6.49 3.15 -21.61
N CYS A 261 -6.40 4.47 -21.78
CA CYS A 261 -5.31 5.28 -21.26
C CYS A 261 -5.58 5.65 -19.81
N TYR A 262 -4.78 5.11 -18.89
CA TYR A 262 -4.98 5.28 -17.46
C TYR A 262 -3.69 5.63 -16.72
N VAL A 263 -3.83 6.32 -15.59
CA VAL A 263 -2.77 6.38 -14.56
C VAL A 263 -2.89 5.11 -13.72
N ARG A 264 -2.06 4.10 -14.01
CA ARG A 264 -2.07 2.79 -13.36
C ARG A 264 -1.71 2.86 -11.89
N LYS A 265 -0.65 3.62 -11.58
CA LYS A 265 -0.06 3.65 -10.25
C LYS A 265 0.49 5.03 -9.93
N VAL A 266 0.30 5.45 -8.69
CA VAL A 266 0.84 6.69 -8.13
C VAL A 266 1.59 6.33 -6.87
N LYS A 267 2.87 6.71 -6.80
CA LYS A 267 3.71 6.51 -5.62
C LYS A 267 4.19 7.87 -5.13
N ILE A 268 4.09 8.12 -3.84
CA ILE A 268 4.82 9.22 -3.22
C ILE A 268 6.24 8.73 -2.90
N LEU A 269 7.24 9.35 -3.50
CA LEU A 269 8.65 9.04 -3.25
C LEU A 269 9.18 9.86 -2.07
N LYS A 270 8.82 11.14 -2.00
CA LYS A 270 9.25 12.04 -0.93
C LYS A 270 8.07 12.88 -0.47
N GLN A 271 7.92 12.97 0.84
CA GLN A 271 6.95 13.83 1.51
C GLN A 271 7.68 15.07 2.04
N PRO A 272 7.04 16.26 2.02
CA PRO A 272 7.54 17.44 2.72
C PRO A 272 7.50 17.21 4.23
N LYS A 273 8.13 18.11 5.00
CA LYS A 273 8.09 18.06 6.46
C LYS A 273 6.63 18.10 6.92
N PHE A 274 6.31 17.23 7.87
CA PHE A 274 4.96 17.13 8.41
C PHE A 274 4.52 18.46 9.03
N ASP A 275 3.35 18.94 8.61
CA ASP A 275 2.71 20.14 9.11
C ASP A 275 1.26 19.83 9.48
N ILE A 276 0.94 20.00 10.75
CA ILE A 276 -0.39 19.72 11.31
C ILE A 276 -1.42 20.65 10.68
N SER A 277 -1.06 21.90 10.39
CA SER A 277 -1.99 22.91 9.85
C SER A 277 -2.51 22.49 8.48
N LYS A 278 -1.62 22.03 7.60
CA LYS A 278 -1.98 21.51 6.27
C LYS A 278 -2.84 20.26 6.35
N LEU A 279 -2.55 19.36 7.29
CA LEU A 279 -3.37 18.17 7.49
C LEU A 279 -4.78 18.55 7.98
N LEU A 280 -4.90 19.50 8.91
CA LEU A 280 -6.20 19.96 9.39
C LEU A 280 -6.98 20.66 8.28
N GLU A 281 -6.32 21.43 7.41
CA GLU A 281 -6.96 22.04 6.25
C GLU A 281 -7.62 21.00 5.34
N LEU A 282 -6.91 19.91 5.03
CA LEU A 282 -7.45 18.76 4.26
C LEU A 282 -8.66 18.11 4.91
N HIS A 283 -8.84 18.28 6.21
CA HIS A 283 -9.91 17.72 7.02
C HIS A 283 -10.96 18.76 7.46
N SER A 284 -10.75 20.06 7.23
CA SER A 284 -11.59 21.16 7.74
C SER A 284 -12.74 21.55 6.82
N ALA A 285 -12.65 21.26 5.52
CA ALA A 285 -13.59 21.73 4.49
C ALA A 285 -15.02 21.13 4.56
N SER A 286 -15.40 20.46 5.65
CA SER A 286 -16.72 19.82 5.83
C SER A 286 -17.37 20.12 7.19
N THR A 287 -16.83 21.06 7.98
CA THR A 287 -17.53 21.50 9.19
C THR A 287 -18.84 22.24 8.86
N GLU A 288 -19.09 22.66 7.61
CA GLU A 288 -20.37 23.28 7.22
C GLU A 288 -21.54 22.29 7.14
N THR A 289 -21.31 20.98 6.96
CA THR A 289 -22.38 19.99 6.78
C THR A 289 -22.68 19.13 8.02
N GLU A 290 -21.77 19.06 9.01
CA GLU A 290 -21.94 18.20 10.19
C GLU A 290 -22.42 18.93 11.47
N VAL A 291 -22.49 20.27 11.47
CA VAL A 291 -22.99 21.05 12.64
C VAL A 291 -24.52 20.96 12.80
N GLY A 292 -25.24 20.38 11.82
CA GLY A 292 -26.70 20.28 11.80
C GLY A 292 -27.33 19.04 12.45
N GLN A 293 -26.56 18.07 12.94
CA GLN A 293 -27.13 16.91 13.64
C GLN A 293 -27.17 17.16 15.15
N LYS A 294 -28.34 17.61 15.64
CA LYS A 294 -28.68 17.63 17.07
C LYS A 294 -28.46 16.23 17.66
N VAL A 295 -27.44 16.10 18.50
CA VAL A 295 -27.26 14.93 19.36
C VAL A 295 -28.43 14.87 20.34
N GLN A 296 -29.41 14.01 20.09
CA GLN A 296 -30.36 13.62 21.13
C GLN A 296 -29.59 12.78 22.16
N ARG A 297 -29.28 13.39 23.30
CA ARG A 297 -28.87 12.66 24.50
C ARG A 297 -30.13 12.17 25.20
N GLU A 298 -30.59 10.97 24.86
CA GLU A 298 -31.42 10.19 25.78
C GLU A 298 -30.48 9.34 26.64
N PHE A 299 -30.00 9.95 27.72
CA PHE A 299 -29.49 9.20 28.86
C PHE A 299 -30.69 8.93 29.77
N VAL A 300 -31.19 7.70 29.75
CA VAL A 300 -32.19 7.22 30.71
C VAL A 300 -31.43 6.62 31.89
N GLU A 301 -31.50 7.28 33.05
CA GLU A 301 -31.05 6.70 34.32
C GLU A 301 -31.94 5.49 34.65
N PRO A 302 -31.36 4.32 34.99
CA PRO A 302 -32.17 3.21 35.48
C PRO A 302 -32.78 3.57 36.84
N ALA A 303 -34.10 3.39 36.96
CA ALA A 303 -34.83 3.61 38.21
C ALA A 303 -34.23 2.77 39.34
N VAL A 304 -34.00 3.42 40.48
CA VAL A 304 -33.56 2.78 41.73
C VAL A 304 -34.70 1.86 42.19
N LEU A 305 -34.41 0.57 42.36
CA LEU A 305 -35.35 -0.38 42.97
C LEU A 305 -35.55 0.00 44.45
N GLU A 306 -36.76 0.44 44.79
CA GLU A 306 -37.16 0.61 46.18
C GLU A 306 -37.41 -0.77 46.82
N SER A 307 -36.47 -1.13 47.69
CA SER A 307 -36.59 -1.99 48.87
C SER A 307 -36.36 -3.52 48.77
N VAL A 308 -35.39 -3.89 49.63
CA VAL A 308 -34.96 -5.14 50.31
C VAL A 308 -34.75 -6.40 49.49
#